data_AF-A0A973BJ23-F1
#
_entry.id   AF-A0A973BJ23-F1
#
_cell.length_a   1.000
_cell.length_b   1.000
_cell.length_c   1.000
_cell.angle_alpha   90.00
_cell.angle_beta   90.00
_cell.angle_gamma   90.00
#
_symmetry.space_group_name_H-M   'P 1'
#
loop_
_entity.id
_entity.type
_entity.pdbx_description
1 polymer ?
#
loop_
_entity_poly.entity_id
_entity_poly.type
_entity_poly.pdbx_seq_one_letter_code
_entity_poly.pdbx_strand_id
1 'polypeptide(L)' 'MSLEFTRRQYAEMFGPTVGVQVRLADTELFIEVEKDLIAEAGGYGNEVKFGGGKVIRDGMGQSPLATGDDCLDLV' A
#
# COMPACT_ATOMS: atom_id res chain seq x y z
N MET A 1 6.02 19.51 8.44
CA MET A 1 5.34 19.74 7.14
C MET A 1 4.58 18.48 6.81
N SER A 2 3.28 18.56 6.56
CA SER A 2 2.52 17.46 5.95
C SER A 2 2.75 17.50 4.43
N LEU A 3 2.87 16.32 3.83
CA LEU A 3 2.94 16.16 2.39
C LEU A 3 1.59 15.57 1.96
N GLU A 4 0.82 16.31 1.16
CA GLU A 4 -0.53 15.91 0.77
C GLU A 4 -0.57 15.41 -0.67
N PHE A 5 -1.25 14.28 -0.87
CA PHE A 5 -1.51 13.70 -2.19
C PHE A 5 -2.98 13.84 -2.52
N THR A 6 -3.27 14.12 -3.80
CA THR A 6 -4.63 13.92 -4.32
C THR A 6 -4.94 12.42 -4.37
N ARG A 7 -6.23 12.05 -4.29
CA ARG A 7 -6.66 10.63 -4.41
C ARG A 7 -6.13 9.95 -5.67
N ARG A 8 -6.05 10.69 -6.79
CA ARG A 8 -5.51 10.17 -8.05
C ARG A 8 -4.01 9.88 -7.96
N GLN A 9 -3.21 10.82 -7.44
CA GLN A 9 -1.76 10.61 -7.27
C GLN A 9 -1.47 9.44 -6.34
N TYR A 10 -2.24 9.31 -5.26
CA TYR A 10 -2.14 8.17 -4.36
C TYR A 10 -2.44 6.85 -5.08
N ALA A 11 -3.55 6.79 -5.82
CA ALA A 11 -3.95 5.59 -6.56
C ALA A 11 -2.94 5.17 -7.64
N GLU A 12 -2.32 6.13 -8.33
CA GLU A 12 -1.26 5.86 -9.31
C GLU A 12 0.02 5.29 -8.66
N MET A 13 0.26 5.55 -7.37
CA MET A 13 1.46 5.08 -6.67
C MET A 13 1.27 3.78 -5.89
N PHE A 14 0.13 3.63 -5.22
CA PHE A 14 -0.12 2.58 -4.23
C PHE A 14 -1.40 1.79 -4.50
N GLY A 15 -2.21 2.21 -5.47
CA GLY A 15 -3.54 1.63 -5.72
C GLY A 15 -4.66 2.37 -4.99
N PRO A 16 -5.93 2.03 -5.31
CA PRO A 16 -7.10 2.68 -4.74
C PRO A 16 -7.21 2.45 -3.22
N THR A 17 -7.73 3.43 -2.50
CA THR A 17 -8.05 3.34 -1.06
C THR A 17 -9.56 3.54 -0.82
N VAL A 18 -10.01 3.56 0.44
CA VAL A 18 -11.42 3.52 0.85
C VAL A 18 -12.31 4.49 0.08
N GLY A 19 -13.44 3.98 -0.41
CA GLY A 19 -14.44 4.72 -1.17
C GLY A 19 -14.05 5.05 -2.62
N VAL A 20 -12.91 4.53 -3.10
CA VAL A 20 -12.56 4.56 -4.53
C VAL A 20 -13.16 3.34 -5.20
N GLN A 21 -13.80 3.55 -6.35
CA GLN A 21 -14.35 2.49 -7.18
C GLN A 21 -13.42 2.12 -8.34
N VAL A 22 -13.34 0.82 -8.64
CA VAL A 22 -12.59 0.28 -9.78
C VAL A 22 -13.56 -0.47 -10.69
N ARG A 23 -13.52 -0.14 -11.98
CA ARG A 23 -14.23 -0.86 -13.03
C ARG A 23 -13.51 -2.18 -13.31
N LEU A 24 -14.26 -3.29 -13.34
CA LEU A 24 -13.72 -4.59 -13.69
C LEU A 24 -13.60 -4.73 -15.21
N ALA A 25 -12.38 -4.56 -15.73
CA ALA A 25 -12.07 -4.59 -17.16
C ALA A 25 -13.00 -3.65 -17.97
N ASP A 26 -13.55 -4.13 -19.07
CA ASP A 26 -14.49 -3.42 -19.95
C ASP A 26 -15.97 -3.69 -19.59
N THR A 27 -16.25 -4.30 -18.43
CA THR A 27 -17.63 -4.57 -17.95
C THR A 27 -18.25 -3.35 -17.27
N GLU A 28 -19.57 -3.36 -17.04
CA GLU A 28 -20.28 -2.35 -16.23
C GLU A 28 -20.30 -2.69 -14.73
N LEU A 29 -19.35 -3.50 -14.25
CA LEU A 29 -19.20 -3.85 -12.84
C LEU A 29 -18.19 -2.92 -12.16
N PHE A 30 -18.59 -2.34 -11.04
CA PHE A 30 -17.75 -1.48 -10.19
C PHE A 30 -17.64 -2.09 -8.80
N ILE A 31 -16.40 -2.22 -8.32
CA ILE A 31 -16.11 -2.62 -6.94
C ILE A 31 -15.60 -1.41 -6.16
N GLU A 32 -15.94 -1.32 -4.89
CA GLU A 32 -15.49 -0.24 -4.00
C GLU A 32 -14.54 -0.81 -2.95
N VAL A 33 -13.46 -0.08 -2.65
CA VAL A 33 -12.60 -0.43 -1.52
C VAL A 33 -13.34 -0.12 -0.22
N GLU A 34 -13.70 -1.17 0.52
CA GLU A 34 -14.47 -1.04 1.76
C GLU A 34 -13.60 -0.66 2.97
N LYS A 35 -12.35 -1.17 3.00
CA LYS A 35 -11.39 -0.94 4.08
C LYS A 35 -9.97 -0.90 3.56
N ASP A 36 -9.14 -0.10 4.22
CA ASP A 36 -7.71 0.00 3.97
C ASP A 36 -6.99 -0.19 5.31
N LEU A 37 -6.44 -1.38 5.51
CA LEU A 37 -5.79 -1.75 6.77
C LEU A 37 -4.44 -1.04 6.96
N ILE A 38 -3.81 -0.57 5.87
CA ILE A 38 -2.60 0.27 5.99
C ILE A 38 -3.00 1.61 6.59
N ALA A 39 -4.07 2.23 6.06
CA ALA A 39 -4.58 3.49 6.58
C ALA A 39 -5.08 3.38 8.03
N GLU A 40 -5.75 2.27 8.37
CA GLU A 40 -6.30 2.03 9.72
C GLU A 40 -5.20 1.77 10.77
N ALA A 41 -4.20 0.95 10.46
CA ALA A 41 -3.19 0.52 11.44
C ALA A 41 -1.90 1.37 11.40
N GLY A 42 -1.39 1.67 10.20
CA GLY A 42 -0.14 2.38 9.99
C GLY A 42 -0.30 3.86 9.63
N GLY A 43 -1.47 4.26 9.13
CA GLY A 43 -1.70 5.60 8.57
C GLY A 43 -1.05 5.79 7.19
N TYR A 44 -1.63 6.68 6.40
CA TYR A 44 -1.10 7.00 5.06
C TYR A 44 0.34 7.51 5.13
N GLY A 45 1.18 7.00 4.22
CA GLY A 45 2.63 7.25 4.18
C GLY A 45 3.48 6.07 4.64
N ASN A 46 2.88 5.02 5.22
CA ASN A 46 3.55 3.78 5.62
C ASN A 46 3.32 2.63 4.62
N GLU A 47 2.95 2.94 3.38
CA GLU A 47 2.74 1.94 2.34
C GLU A 47 4.04 1.18 2.03
N VAL A 48 3.93 -0.15 1.92
CA VAL A 48 5.06 -1.02 1.65
C VAL A 48 5.24 -1.16 0.14
N LYS A 49 6.39 -0.71 -0.37
CA LYS A 49 6.72 -0.79 -1.80
C LYS A 49 8.18 -1.20 -2.02
N PHE A 50 8.37 -2.16 -2.91
CA PHE A 50 9.69 -2.61 -3.35
C PHE A 50 10.24 -1.75 -4.50
N GLY A 51 11.56 -1.66 -4.59
CA GLY A 51 12.28 -1.00 -5.67
C GLY A 51 13.48 -0.18 -5.19
N GLY A 52 14.29 0.31 -6.14
CA GLY A 52 15.46 1.15 -5.85
C GLY A 52 15.09 2.40 -5.06
N GLY A 53 15.66 2.54 -3.86
CA GLY A 53 15.39 3.68 -2.97
C GLY A 53 13.99 3.71 -2.33
N LYS A 54 13.27 2.59 -2.33
CA LYS A 54 11.90 2.49 -1.76
C LYS A 54 11.92 1.97 -0.31
N VAL A 55 10.78 1.50 0.17
CA VAL A 55 10.52 1.19 1.58
C VAL A 55 11.08 -0.17 1.97
N ILE A 56 10.91 -1.20 1.13
CA ILE A 56 11.43 -2.55 1.38
C ILE A 56 12.94 -2.56 1.12
N ARG A 57 13.70 -2.24 2.16
CA ARG A 57 15.17 -2.29 2.24
C ARG A 57 15.58 -2.58 3.68
N ASP A 58 16.76 -3.17 3.82
CA ASP A 58 17.35 -3.53 5.11
C ASP A 58 17.32 -2.37 6.12
N GLY A 59 16.77 -2.62 7.32
CA GLY A 59 16.63 -1.63 8.39
C GLY A 59 15.52 -0.60 8.21
N MET A 60 14.68 -0.72 7.18
CA MET A 60 13.51 0.13 6.92
C MET A 60 12.23 -0.70 7.02
N GLY A 61 11.49 -0.89 5.91
CA GLY A 61 10.32 -1.77 5.87
C GLY A 61 10.67 -3.26 5.89
N GLN A 62 11.95 -3.62 5.69
CA GLN A 62 12.43 -4.99 5.85
C GLN A 62 13.17 -5.12 7.18
N SER A 63 12.64 -5.96 8.07
CA SER A 63 13.26 -6.22 9.38
C SER A 63 14.62 -6.92 9.20
N PRO A 64 15.71 -6.39 9.78
CA PRO A 64 17.02 -7.05 9.78
C PRO A 64 17.14 -8.11 10.87
N LEU A 65 16.16 -8.20 11.78
CA LEU A 65 16.21 -9.05 12.98
C LEU A 65 15.22 -10.22 12.91
N ALA A 66 14.26 -10.18 11.98
CA ALA A 66 13.27 -11.24 11.84
C ALA A 66 13.94 -12.56 11.44
N THR A 67 13.47 -13.66 12.04
CA THR A 67 13.96 -15.02 11.77
C THR A 67 12.83 -15.87 11.19
N GLY A 68 13.13 -17.11 10.78
CA GLY A 68 12.26 -17.96 9.95
C GLY A 68 10.75 -17.83 10.21
N ASP A 69 10.31 -18.08 11.44
CA ASP A 69 8.88 -18.09 11.79
C ASP A 69 8.20 -16.70 11.69
N ASP A 70 8.96 -15.61 11.80
CA ASP A 70 8.48 -14.22 11.71
C ASP A 70 8.61 -13.64 10.29
N CYS A 71 9.28 -14.35 9.38
CA CYS A 71 9.55 -13.90 8.01
C CYS A 71 8.53 -14.46 7.02
N LEU A 72 7.91 -13.58 6.25
CA LEU A 72 7.09 -14.01 5.11
C LEU A 72 7.98 -14.49 3.97
N ASP A 73 7.60 -15.61 3.34
CA ASP A 73 8.28 -16.13 2.14
C ASP A 73 8.09 -15.22 0.91
N LEU A 74 6.92 -14.57 0.81
CA LEU A 74 6.55 -13.65 -0.27
C LEU A 74 5.51 -12.63 0.26
N VAL A 75 5.70 -11.36 -0.10
CA VAL A 75 4.77 -10.25 0.15
C VAL A 75 4.81 -9.25 -1.00
#